data_AF-A0A2K3PL04-F1
#
_entry.id   AF-A0A2K3PL04-F1
#
_cell.length_a   1.000
_cell.length_b   1.000
_cell.length_c   1.000
_cell.angle_alpha   90.00
_cell.angle_beta   90.00
_cell.angle_gamma   90.00
#
_symmetry.space_group_name_H-M   'P 1'
#
loop_
_entity.id
_entity.type
_entity.pdbx_description
1 polymer ?
#
loop_
_entity_poly.entity_id
_entity_poly.type
_entity_poly.pdbx_seq_one_letter_code
_entity_poly.pdbx_strand_id
1 'polypeptide(L)'
;GSNLLIDNEGNLKLADFGLARSFSNEHNANLTNRVITLWYRPPELLLGATRYGPAVDMWSVGCIFAELLQGHGKPIFPGKDEPEQLNMIFELCGEPDEVNWPGVQNTPLYNQLKPTRPMKRRLREVFRHFDHHALELLEKMLTLDPAQRILAKDALDAEYFWTDPLPCAPTSSIPVFPRISRVDNNMPKCGKTAIHEKN
;
A
#
# COMPACT_ATOMS: atom_id res chain seq x y z
N GLY A 1 4.87 -4.77 4.70
CA GLY A 1 3.54 -5.42 4.67
C GLY A 1 3.62 -6.91 5.01
N SER A 2 2.64 -7.44 5.75
CA SER A 2 2.59 -8.85 6.22
C SER A 2 1.91 -9.83 5.26
N ASN A 3 1.26 -9.33 4.21
CA ASN A 3 0.39 -10.13 3.31
C ASN A 3 1.02 -10.37 1.92
N LEU A 4 2.29 -10.01 1.77
CA LEU A 4 3.13 -10.29 0.61
C LEU A 4 4.24 -11.24 1.06
N LEU A 5 4.21 -12.47 0.56
CA LEU A 5 5.18 -13.52 0.90
C LEU A 5 6.14 -13.70 -0.28
N ILE A 6 7.44 -13.74 0.00
CA ILE A 6 8.48 -14.03 -0.99
C ILE A 6 9.18 -15.31 -0.57
N ASP A 7 9.27 -16.29 -1.46
CA ASP A 7 10.06 -17.50 -1.22
C ASP A 7 11.54 -17.31 -1.63
N ASN A 8 12.39 -18.29 -1.29
CA ASN A 8 13.83 -18.24 -1.62
C ASN A 8 14.11 -18.33 -3.14
N GLU A 9 13.09 -18.63 -3.95
CA GLU A 9 13.18 -18.64 -5.40
C GLU A 9 12.74 -17.29 -5.98
N GLY A 10 12.31 -16.33 -5.16
CA GLY A 10 11.87 -15.02 -5.58
C GLY A 10 10.44 -14.94 -6.08
N ASN A 11 9.63 -15.98 -5.84
CA ASN A 11 8.23 -15.93 -6.18
C ASN A 11 7.46 -15.12 -5.13
N LEU A 12 6.80 -14.05 -5.57
CA LEU A 12 5.88 -13.25 -4.76
C LEU A 12 4.49 -13.91 -4.74
N LYS A 13 3.93 -14.10 -3.55
CA LYS A 13 2.58 -14.63 -3.35
C LYS A 13 1.78 -13.71 -2.43
N LEU A 14 0.54 -13.41 -2.84
CA LEU A 14 -0.43 -12.76 -1.98
C LEU A 14 -0.93 -13.76 -0.93
N ALA A 15 -1.06 -13.30 0.31
CA ALA A 15 -1.58 -14.08 1.42
C ALA A 15 -2.73 -13.34 2.11
N ASP A 16 -3.44 -14.05 2.99
CA ASP A 16 -4.53 -13.52 3.81
C ASP A 16 -5.70 -12.92 3.02
N PHE A 17 -6.49 -13.81 2.42
CA PHE A 17 -7.76 -13.50 1.77
C PHE A 17 -8.93 -13.41 2.78
N GLY A 18 -8.66 -13.24 4.09
CA GLY A 18 -9.69 -13.25 5.15
C GLY A 18 -10.75 -12.15 5.03
N LEU A 19 -10.44 -11.09 4.28
CA LEU A 19 -11.37 -9.99 3.95
C LEU A 19 -11.81 -9.99 2.48
N ALA A 20 -11.34 -10.94 1.66
CA ALA A 20 -11.69 -11.00 0.24
C ALA A 20 -13.18 -11.31 0.05
N ARG A 21 -13.79 -10.68 -0.95
CA ARG A 21 -15.20 -10.93 -1.32
C ARG A 21 -15.34 -11.03 -2.82
N SER A 22 -16.27 -11.88 -3.27
CA SER A 22 -16.66 -11.96 -4.68
C SER A 22 -17.23 -10.61 -5.12
N PHE A 23 -16.59 -10.00 -6.10
CA PHE A 23 -17.08 -8.79 -6.76
C PHE A 23 -17.94 -9.20 -7.96
N SER A 24 -19.23 -8.85 -7.96
CA SER A 24 -20.10 -8.97 -9.12
C SER A 24 -20.65 -7.59 -9.47
N ASN A 25 -20.65 -7.24 -10.77
CA ASN A 25 -21.21 -5.97 -11.25
C ASN A 25 -22.71 -5.81 -10.93
N GLU A 26 -23.38 -6.89 -10.54
CA GLU A 26 -24.81 -6.93 -10.22
C GLU A 26 -25.11 -6.65 -8.74
N HIS A 27 -24.11 -6.64 -7.86
CA HIS A 27 -24.33 -6.43 -6.43
C HIS A 27 -24.11 -4.98 -6.01
N ASN A 28 -25.22 -4.26 -6.02
CA ASN A 28 -25.49 -2.98 -5.32
C ASN A 28 -25.40 -3.10 -3.78
N ALA A 29 -24.62 -4.03 -3.23
CA ALA A 29 -24.55 -4.30 -1.80
C ALA A 29 -23.62 -3.28 -1.09
N ASN A 30 -24.07 -2.74 0.04
CA ASN A 30 -23.21 -1.96 0.93
C ASN A 30 -22.10 -2.85 1.48
N LEU A 31 -20.86 -2.49 1.20
CA LEU A 31 -19.67 -3.16 1.72
C LEU A 31 -19.20 -2.50 3.03
N THR A 32 -18.47 -3.25 3.84
CA THR A 32 -17.93 -2.77 5.12
C THR A 32 -16.82 -1.74 4.89
N ASN A 33 -16.99 -0.52 5.37
CA ASN A 33 -16.06 0.58 5.12
C ASN A 33 -14.67 0.39 5.80
N ARG A 34 -14.60 -0.33 6.93
CA ARG A 34 -13.35 -0.58 7.68
C ARG A 34 -12.57 -1.79 7.18
N VAL A 35 -12.34 -1.86 5.88
CA VAL A 35 -11.39 -2.81 5.28
C VAL A 35 -10.04 -2.12 5.08
N ILE A 36 -8.98 -2.92 4.96
CA ILE A 36 -7.60 -2.48 4.75
C ILE A 36 -7.01 -1.80 6.01
N THR A 37 -5.77 -2.16 6.34
CA THR A 37 -4.99 -1.50 7.40
C THR A 37 -4.87 -0.01 7.09
N LEU A 38 -5.03 0.85 8.11
CA LEU A 38 -5.16 2.30 7.97
C LEU A 38 -4.12 2.93 7.01
N TRP A 39 -2.85 2.55 7.12
CA TRP A 39 -1.75 3.11 6.33
C TRP A 39 -1.85 2.87 4.81
N TYR A 40 -2.58 1.83 4.42
CA TYR A 40 -2.78 1.45 3.02
C TYR A 40 -4.22 1.72 2.55
N ARG A 41 -5.05 2.34 3.40
CA ARG A 41 -6.46 2.61 3.11
C ARG A 41 -6.60 3.79 2.14
N PRO A 42 -7.40 3.66 1.07
CA PRO A 42 -7.62 4.73 0.09
C PRO A 42 -8.53 5.84 0.61
N PRO A 43 -8.48 7.04 0.00
CA PRO A 43 -9.23 8.20 0.45
C PRO A 43 -10.75 8.02 0.37
N GLU A 44 -11.28 7.28 -0.61
CA GLU A 44 -12.74 7.04 -0.71
C GLU A 44 -13.29 6.26 0.48
N LEU A 45 -12.53 5.31 1.03
CA LEU A 45 -12.95 4.58 2.23
C LEU A 45 -12.87 5.49 3.46
N LEU A 46 -11.79 6.28 3.59
CA LEU A 46 -11.64 7.27 4.67
C LEU A 46 -12.74 8.35 4.63
N LEU A 47 -13.24 8.67 3.44
CA LEU A 47 -14.36 9.60 3.22
C LEU A 47 -15.74 8.94 3.36
N GLY A 48 -15.81 7.67 3.76
CA GLY A 48 -17.06 7.01 4.12
C GLY A 48 -17.74 6.24 2.99
N ALA A 49 -17.08 6.00 1.85
CA ALA A 49 -17.67 5.20 0.78
C ALA A 49 -18.00 3.77 1.26
N THR A 50 -19.24 3.34 1.03
CA THR A 50 -19.70 1.97 1.29
C THR A 50 -19.83 1.15 0.00
N ARG A 51 -19.67 1.80 -1.14
CA ARG A 51 -19.65 1.20 -2.47
C ARG A 51 -18.26 1.43 -3.05
N TYR A 52 -17.51 0.35 -3.18
CA TYR A 52 -16.15 0.37 -3.66
C TYR A 52 -15.86 -0.88 -4.50
N GLY A 53 -14.84 -0.80 -5.33
CA GLY A 53 -14.44 -1.88 -6.24
C GLY A 53 -12.93 -2.11 -6.20
N PRO A 54 -12.37 -2.82 -7.20
CA PRO A 54 -10.95 -3.20 -7.24
C PRO A 54 -9.95 -2.03 -7.13
N ALA A 55 -10.39 -0.79 -7.40
CA ALA A 55 -9.56 0.41 -7.26
C ALA A 55 -9.01 0.59 -5.83
N VAL A 56 -9.70 0.11 -4.79
CA VAL A 56 -9.20 0.22 -3.40
C VAL A 56 -7.89 -0.54 -3.20
N ASP A 57 -7.75 -1.69 -3.86
CA ASP A 57 -6.54 -2.51 -3.79
C ASP A 57 -5.40 -1.83 -4.57
N MET A 58 -5.71 -1.19 -5.70
CA MET A 58 -4.71 -0.47 -6.50
C MET A 58 -4.09 0.71 -5.76
N TRP A 59 -4.82 1.35 -4.85
CA TRP A 59 -4.25 2.34 -3.94
C TRP A 59 -3.24 1.70 -2.97
N SER A 60 -3.62 0.60 -2.32
CA SER A 60 -2.73 -0.14 -1.43
C SER A 60 -1.46 -0.62 -2.16
N VAL A 61 -1.59 -1.07 -3.41
CA VAL A 61 -0.45 -1.41 -4.28
C VAL A 61 0.44 -0.19 -4.50
N GLY A 62 -0.11 0.99 -4.79
CA GLY A 62 0.68 2.23 -4.91
C GLY A 62 1.46 2.59 -3.65
N CYS A 63 0.83 2.47 -2.47
CA CYS A 63 1.50 2.69 -1.19
C CYS A 63 2.67 1.73 -0.97
N ILE A 64 2.47 0.44 -1.24
CA ILE A 64 3.52 -0.59 -1.11
C ILE A 64 4.62 -0.34 -2.14
N PHE A 65 4.27 -0.01 -3.37
CA PHE A 65 5.21 0.27 -4.45
C PHE A 65 6.18 1.40 -4.05
N ALA A 66 5.66 2.52 -3.53
CA ALA A 66 6.48 3.62 -3.04
C ALA A 66 7.30 3.26 -1.78
N GLU A 67 6.76 2.44 -0.86
CA GLU A 67 7.48 1.93 0.31
C GLU A 67 8.69 1.07 -0.11
N LEU A 68 8.52 0.22 -1.12
CA LEU A 68 9.58 -0.63 -1.67
C LEU A 68 10.67 0.19 -2.37
N LEU A 69 10.29 1.13 -3.25
CA LEU A 69 11.23 1.98 -3.98
C LEU A 69 12.07 2.88 -3.06
N GLN A 70 11.52 3.26 -1.91
CA GLN A 70 12.24 4.02 -0.89
C GLN A 70 13.32 3.20 -0.15
N GLY A 71 13.25 1.87 -0.19
CA GLY A 71 14.28 0.95 0.30
C GLY A 71 14.44 0.84 1.82
N HIS A 72 13.75 1.66 2.61
CA HIS A 72 13.86 1.68 4.08
C HIS A 72 12.61 1.16 4.80
N GLY A 73 11.63 0.62 4.05
CA GLY A 73 10.47 -0.09 4.58
C GLY A 73 9.53 0.75 5.45
N LYS A 74 9.56 2.09 5.32
CA LYS A 74 8.61 2.96 6.02
C LYS A 74 7.39 3.20 5.14
N PRO A 75 6.17 3.03 5.69
CA PRO A 75 4.95 3.35 4.97
C PRO A 75 4.92 4.84 4.59
N ILE A 76 4.35 5.16 3.43
CA ILE A 76 4.25 6.54 2.94
C ILE A 76 3.17 7.37 3.66
N PHE A 77 2.20 6.71 4.28
CA PHE A 77 1.12 7.33 5.05
C PHE A 77 0.93 6.64 6.40
N PRO A 78 1.78 6.92 7.41
CA PRO A 78 1.68 6.35 8.76
C PRO A 78 0.71 7.10 9.69
N GLY A 79 -0.52 7.39 9.25
CA GLY A 79 -1.52 8.05 10.09
C GLY A 79 -1.92 7.19 11.30
N LYS A 80 -2.18 7.81 12.45
CA LYS A 80 -2.62 7.12 13.69
C LYS A 80 -4.14 6.95 13.75
N ASP A 81 -4.86 7.82 13.08
CA ASP A 81 -6.32 7.78 12.93
C ASP A 81 -6.75 8.19 11.51
N GLU A 82 -8.05 8.07 11.21
CA GLU A 82 -8.60 8.34 9.86
C GLU A 82 -8.40 9.81 9.42
N PRO A 83 -8.63 10.83 10.28
CA PRO A 83 -8.32 12.22 9.94
C PRO A 83 -6.83 12.47 9.65
N GLU A 84 -5.92 11.97 10.50
CA GLU A 84 -4.48 12.14 10.29
C GLU A 84 -4.03 11.44 9.00
N GLN A 85 -4.50 10.20 8.77
CA GLN A 85 -4.23 9.46 7.54
C GLN A 85 -4.66 10.24 6.30
N LEU A 86 -5.89 10.78 6.31
CA LEU A 86 -6.42 11.54 5.19
C LEU A 86 -5.65 12.85 4.97
N ASN A 87 -5.26 13.54 6.05
CA ASN A 87 -4.42 14.73 5.96
C ASN A 87 -3.06 14.41 5.29
N MET A 88 -2.40 13.31 5.69
CA MET A 88 -1.14 12.89 5.04
C MET A 88 -1.32 12.58 3.55
N ILE A 89 -2.45 11.97 3.18
CA ILE A 89 -2.79 11.73 1.77
C ILE A 89 -2.90 13.06 1.02
N PHE A 90 -3.65 14.03 1.54
CA PHE A 90 -3.85 15.31 0.88
C PHE A 90 -2.58 16.16 0.81
N GLU A 91 -1.70 16.08 1.81
CA GLU A 91 -0.40 16.77 1.79
C GLU A 91 0.52 16.27 0.66
N LEU A 92 0.40 15.00 0.24
CA LEU A 92 1.20 14.41 -0.83
C LEU A 92 0.50 14.45 -2.19
N CYS A 93 -0.75 14.00 -2.23
CA CYS A 93 -1.53 13.80 -3.45
C CYS A 93 -2.31 15.04 -3.90
N GLY A 94 -2.42 16.06 -3.03
CA GLY A 94 -3.26 17.24 -3.22
C GLY A 94 -4.62 17.08 -2.54
N GLU A 95 -5.27 18.21 -2.24
CA GLU A 95 -6.67 18.18 -1.81
C GLU A 95 -7.58 17.80 -2.98
N PRO A 96 -8.67 17.04 -2.73
CA PRO A 96 -9.57 16.67 -3.79
C PRO A 96 -10.47 17.85 -4.18
N ASP A 97 -10.72 17.99 -5.47
CA ASP A 97 -11.58 19.02 -6.04
C ASP A 97 -12.38 18.45 -7.22
N GLU A 98 -13.24 19.25 -7.83
CA GLU A 98 -14.06 18.82 -8.97
C GLU A 98 -13.25 18.53 -10.26
N VAL A 99 -11.95 18.84 -10.28
CA VAL A 99 -11.06 18.55 -11.41
C VAL A 99 -10.38 17.19 -11.24
N ASN A 100 -9.80 16.95 -10.06
CA ASN A 100 -9.04 15.74 -9.78
C ASN A 100 -9.89 14.60 -9.17
N TRP A 101 -11.09 14.92 -8.70
CA TRP A 101 -12.09 13.98 -8.22
C TRP A 101 -13.52 14.55 -8.36
N PRO A 102 -14.10 14.48 -9.58
CA PRO A 102 -15.47 14.93 -9.84
C PRO A 102 -16.47 14.28 -8.87
N GLY A 103 -17.24 15.10 -8.17
CA GLY A 103 -18.25 14.64 -7.22
C GLY A 103 -17.72 14.17 -5.86
N VAL A 104 -16.47 14.45 -5.48
CA VAL A 104 -15.92 14.12 -4.15
C VAL A 104 -16.80 14.64 -3.00
N GLN A 105 -17.44 15.78 -3.21
CA GLN A 105 -18.37 16.41 -2.28
C GLN A 105 -19.59 15.56 -1.90
N ASN A 106 -19.91 14.54 -2.71
CA ASN A 106 -20.99 13.59 -2.44
C ASN A 106 -20.56 12.44 -1.49
N THR A 107 -19.27 12.36 -1.14
CA THR A 107 -18.81 11.34 -0.19
C THR A 107 -19.24 11.70 1.24
N PRO A 108 -19.68 10.72 2.06
CA PRO A 108 -20.37 10.98 3.33
C PRO A 108 -19.62 11.89 4.32
N LEU A 109 -18.29 11.79 4.37
CA LEU A 109 -17.47 12.48 5.37
C LEU A 109 -16.69 13.68 4.80
N TYR A 110 -16.85 14.03 3.52
CA TYR A 110 -16.08 15.09 2.88
C TYR A 110 -16.15 16.43 3.62
N ASN A 111 -17.37 16.90 3.91
CA ASN A 111 -17.57 18.20 4.54
C ASN A 111 -16.98 18.27 5.96
N GLN A 112 -16.82 17.13 6.63
CA GLN A 112 -16.27 17.05 7.99
C GLN A 112 -14.75 16.95 8.00
N LEU A 113 -14.17 16.30 6.98
CA LEU A 113 -12.75 15.95 6.92
C LEU A 113 -11.95 16.72 5.86
N LYS A 114 -12.59 17.64 5.12
CA LYS A 114 -11.90 18.47 4.13
C LYS A 114 -10.79 19.31 4.77
N PRO A 115 -9.68 19.56 4.05
CA PRO A 115 -8.63 20.44 4.53
C PRO A 115 -9.14 21.83 4.88
N THR A 116 -8.52 22.45 5.89
CA THR A 116 -8.74 23.86 6.24
C THR A 116 -7.89 24.82 5.42
N ARG A 117 -6.83 24.30 4.79
CA ARG A 117 -5.90 25.04 3.94
C ARG A 117 -5.76 24.31 2.60
N PRO A 118 -5.62 25.05 1.49
CA PRO A 118 -5.35 24.43 0.21
C PRO A 118 -4.07 23.62 0.22
N MET A 119 -4.12 22.39 -0.31
CA MET A 119 -2.97 21.49 -0.41
C MET A 119 -2.73 21.14 -1.88
N LYS A 120 -1.55 21.48 -2.39
CA LYS A 120 -1.15 21.13 -3.76
C LYS A 120 -0.58 19.72 -3.80
N ARG A 121 -0.76 19.05 -4.93
CA ARG A 121 -0.09 17.78 -5.21
C ARG A 121 1.43 17.99 -5.27
N ARG A 122 2.18 17.18 -4.53
CA ARG A 122 3.65 17.24 -4.43
C ARG A 122 4.34 15.91 -4.63
N LEU A 123 3.60 14.88 -5.08
CA LEU A 123 4.10 13.51 -5.27
C LEU A 123 5.42 13.48 -6.06
N ARG A 124 5.49 14.17 -7.22
CA ARG A 124 6.71 14.24 -8.04
C ARG A 124 7.87 14.95 -7.37
N GLU A 125 7.60 15.95 -6.53
CA GLU A 125 8.64 16.66 -5.79
C GLU A 125 9.25 15.77 -4.71
N VAL A 126 8.39 15.07 -3.96
CA VAL A 126 8.78 14.19 -2.86
C VAL A 126 9.56 12.98 -3.38
N PHE A 127 9.06 12.34 -4.43
CA PHE A 127 9.66 11.15 -5.03
C PHE A 127 10.52 11.44 -6.26
N ARG A 128 11.09 12.65 -6.36
CA ARG A 128 11.95 13.08 -7.48
C ARG A 128 13.18 12.19 -7.73
N HIS A 129 13.53 11.36 -6.75
CA HIS A 129 14.67 10.45 -6.77
C HIS A 129 14.32 9.08 -7.34
N PHE A 130 13.03 8.81 -7.58
CA PHE A 130 12.60 7.59 -8.27
C PHE A 130 12.90 7.69 -9.75
N ASP A 131 13.02 6.52 -10.38
CA ASP A 131 12.98 6.42 -11.83
C ASP A 131 11.72 7.10 -12.40
N HIS A 132 11.84 7.66 -13.60
CA HIS A 132 10.77 8.42 -14.24
C HIS A 132 9.53 7.55 -14.51
N HIS A 133 9.70 6.35 -15.05
CA HIS A 133 8.59 5.45 -15.34
C HIS A 133 7.97 4.90 -14.06
N ALA A 134 8.78 4.67 -13.02
CA ALA A 134 8.28 4.32 -11.69
C ALA A 134 7.38 5.41 -11.13
N LEU A 135 7.81 6.67 -11.25
CA LEU A 135 7.05 7.82 -10.77
C LEU A 135 5.73 8.01 -11.52
N GLU A 136 5.73 7.81 -12.84
CA GLU A 136 4.51 7.84 -13.66
C GLU A 136 3.51 6.75 -13.26
N LEU A 137 3.99 5.51 -13.05
CA LEU A 137 3.15 4.43 -12.59
C LEU A 137 2.57 4.70 -11.19
N LEU A 138 3.40 5.21 -10.28
CA LEU A 138 3.00 5.57 -8.93
C LEU A 138 1.93 6.66 -8.92
N GLU A 139 2.03 7.67 -9.80
CA GLU A 139 1.00 8.71 -9.91
C GLU A 139 -0.36 8.13 -10.32
N LYS A 140 -0.36 7.19 -11.26
CA LYS A 140 -1.58 6.52 -11.74
C LYS A 140 -2.20 5.62 -10.66
N MET A 141 -1.39 4.98 -9.82
CA MET A 141 -1.86 4.19 -8.66
C MET A 141 -2.40 5.09 -7.53
N LEU A 142 -1.74 6.22 -7.25
CA LEU A 142 -2.12 7.19 -6.21
C LEU A 142 -2.98 8.35 -6.76
N THR A 143 -3.89 8.01 -7.67
CA THR A 143 -4.95 8.91 -8.15
C THR A 143 -6.10 8.92 -7.15
N LEU A 144 -6.56 10.12 -6.76
CA LEU A 144 -7.58 10.31 -5.72
C LEU A 144 -8.92 9.72 -6.16
N ASP A 145 -9.39 10.10 -7.34
CA ASP A 145 -10.62 9.53 -7.92
C ASP A 145 -10.45 8.03 -8.21
N PRO A 146 -11.19 7.14 -7.52
CA PRO A 146 -11.12 5.71 -7.79
C PRO A 146 -11.54 5.33 -9.22
N ALA A 147 -12.35 6.17 -9.91
CA ALA A 147 -12.76 5.90 -11.29
C ALA A 147 -11.65 6.21 -12.33
N GLN A 148 -10.69 7.07 -11.98
CA GLN A 148 -9.53 7.41 -12.83
C GLN A 148 -8.26 6.64 -12.43
N ARG A 149 -8.31 5.90 -11.31
CA ARG A 149 -7.18 5.11 -10.83
C ARG A 149 -6.91 3.93 -11.76
N ILE A 150 -5.63 3.69 -12.06
CA ILE A 150 -5.22 2.64 -12.99
C ILE A 150 -5.69 1.25 -12.54
N LEU A 151 -6.13 0.44 -13.51
CA LEU A 151 -6.51 -0.96 -13.26
C LEU A 151 -5.27 -1.85 -13.17
N ALA A 152 -5.36 -2.95 -12.43
CA ALA A 152 -4.26 -3.90 -12.29
C ALA A 152 -3.74 -4.40 -13.64
N LYS A 153 -4.64 -4.71 -14.58
CA LYS A 153 -4.27 -5.15 -15.94
C LYS A 153 -3.44 -4.10 -16.69
N ASP A 154 -3.82 -2.83 -16.62
CA ASP A 154 -3.17 -1.75 -17.36
C ASP A 154 -1.87 -1.33 -16.67
N ALA A 155 -1.75 -1.56 -15.36
CA ALA A 155 -0.51 -1.34 -14.61
C ALA A 155 0.60 -2.32 -15.02
N LEU A 156 0.26 -3.55 -15.42
CA LEU A 156 1.24 -4.53 -15.90
C LEU A 156 1.84 -4.15 -17.26
N ASP A 157 1.14 -3.33 -18.04
CA ASP A 157 1.59 -2.82 -19.33
C ASP A 157 2.36 -1.49 -19.20
N ALA A 158 2.65 -1.03 -17.98
CA ALA A 158 3.39 0.21 -17.76
C ALA A 158 4.87 0.07 -18.15
N GLU A 159 5.42 1.12 -18.78
CA GLU A 159 6.83 1.19 -19.23
C GLU A 159 7.85 0.83 -18.15
N TYR A 160 7.52 1.09 -16.88
CA TYR A 160 8.34 0.73 -15.73
C TYR A 160 8.75 -0.76 -15.70
N PHE A 161 7.89 -1.66 -16.17
CA PHE A 161 8.17 -3.10 -16.16
C PHE A 161 8.89 -3.60 -17.42
N TRP A 162 9.01 -2.75 -18.45
CA TRP A 162 9.50 -3.12 -19.78
C TRP A 162 10.69 -2.29 -20.26
N THR A 163 11.10 -1.29 -19.47
CA THR A 163 12.28 -0.45 -19.71
C THR A 163 13.45 -0.90 -18.83
N ASP A 164 14.67 -0.82 -19.35
CA ASP A 164 15.86 -1.17 -18.59
C ASP A 164 16.07 -0.24 -17.35
N PRO A 165 16.50 -0.79 -16.20
CA PRO A 165 16.84 -2.19 -15.98
C PRO A 165 15.60 -3.07 -15.79
N LEU A 166 15.53 -4.15 -16.57
CA LEU A 166 14.45 -5.13 -16.43
C LEU A 166 14.49 -5.83 -15.05
N PRO A 167 13.34 -6.37 -14.58
CA PRO A 167 13.27 -7.10 -13.33
C PRO A 167 14.34 -8.20 -13.25
N CYS A 168 15.04 -8.30 -12.11
CA CYS A 168 16.01 -9.36 -11.88
C CYS A 168 15.34 -10.73 -12.01
N ALA A 169 16.02 -11.69 -12.64
CA ALA A 169 15.56 -13.07 -12.64
C ALA A 169 15.46 -13.57 -11.18
N PRO A 170 14.38 -14.28 -10.80
CA PRO A 170 14.01 -14.53 -9.40
C PRO A 170 15.10 -15.14 -8.51
N THR A 171 16.03 -15.88 -9.11
CA THR A 171 17.10 -16.63 -8.45
C THR A 171 18.41 -15.86 -8.21
N SER A 172 18.55 -14.65 -8.76
CA SER A 172 19.88 -14.04 -8.94
C SER A 172 20.35 -13.14 -7.79
N SER A 173 19.42 -12.66 -6.95
CA SER A 173 19.70 -11.50 -6.07
C SER A 173 18.97 -11.49 -4.73
N ILE A 174 18.25 -12.57 -4.37
CA ILE A 174 17.49 -12.62 -3.11
C ILE A 174 18.33 -13.32 -2.03
N PRO A 175 18.52 -12.70 -0.85
CA PRO A 175 19.20 -13.35 0.25
C PRO A 175 18.43 -14.61 0.66
N VAL A 176 19.12 -15.76 0.66
CA VAL A 176 18.50 -17.05 1.00
C VAL A 176 18.14 -17.05 2.48
N PHE A 177 16.84 -17.12 2.79
CA PHE A 177 16.40 -17.30 4.15
C PHE A 177 16.54 -18.78 4.55
N PRO A 178 17.09 -19.11 5.74
CA PRO A 178 17.16 -20.48 6.18
C PRO A 178 15.74 -21.05 6.26
N ARG A 179 15.49 -22.20 5.61
CA ARG A 179 14.22 -22.91 5.75
C ARG A 179 14.04 -23.22 7.23
N ILE A 180 13.00 -22.66 7.85
CA ILE A 180 12.55 -23.12 9.16
C ILE A 180 11.96 -24.51 8.91
N SER A 181 12.79 -25.55 9.06
CA SER A 181 12.31 -26.92 9.19
C SER A 181 11.37 -26.95 10.40
N ARG A 182 10.23 -27.60 10.21
CA ARG A 182 9.17 -27.79 11.19
C ARG A 182 9.72 -28.03 12.59
N VAL A 183 9.09 -27.39 13.57
CA VAL A 183 9.25 -27.55 15.02
C VAL A 183 9.73 -28.96 15.39
N ASP A 184 11.03 -29.10 15.65
CA ASP A 184 11.52 -30.17 16.51
C ASP A 184 11.30 -29.70 17.95
N ASN A 185 10.43 -30.42 18.65
CA ASN A 185 10.11 -30.24 20.07
C ASN A 185 11.30 -30.62 20.98
N ASN A 186 12.49 -30.09 20.74
CA ASN A 186 13.63 -30.25 21.63
C ASN A 186 14.49 -28.98 21.63
N MET A 187 13.95 -27.95 22.28
CA MET A 187 14.73 -26.81 22.73
C MET A 187 15.49 -27.23 24.00
N PRO A 188 16.84 -27.30 24.01
CA PRO A 188 17.55 -27.41 25.29
C PRO A 188 17.27 -26.11 26.06
N LYS A 189 16.75 -26.25 27.27
CA LYS A 189 16.55 -25.14 28.21
C LYS A 189 17.88 -24.39 28.34
N CYS A 190 17.93 -23.13 27.93
CA CYS A 190 19.08 -22.27 28.20
C CYS A 190 19.17 -22.10 29.72
N GLY A 191 20.12 -22.82 30.31
CA GLY A 191 20.41 -22.83 31.72
C GLY A 191 20.92 -21.46 32.18
N LYS A 192 20.53 -21.10 33.40
CA LYS A 192 21.13 -20.03 34.17
C LYS A 192 22.63 -20.30 34.32
N THR A 193 23.48 -19.36 33.92
CA THR A 193 24.84 -19.28 34.45
C THR A 193 24.96 -18.03 35.29
N ALA A 194 24.86 -18.24 36.60
CA ALA A 194 25.44 -17.38 37.60
C ALA A 194 26.96 -17.32 37.36
N ILE A 195 27.52 -16.12 37.38
CA ILE A 195 28.96 -15.92 37.52
C ILE A 195 29.17 -15.48 38.96
N HIS A 196 29.81 -16.37 39.72
CA HIS A 196 30.22 -16.16 41.09
C HIS A 196 31.34 -15.12 41.17
N GLU A 197 31.29 -14.30 42.23
CA GLU A 197 32.40 -13.52 42.77
C GLU A 197 33.65 -14.39 43.08
N LYS A 198 34.84 -13.79 42.91
CA LYS A 198 35.89 -13.69 43.95
C LYS A 198 37.15 -13.01 43.38
N ASN A 199 37.46 -11.81 43.89
CA ASN A 199 38.54 -11.58 44.85
C ASN A 199 38.37 -10.21 45.50
#